data_AF-A0A4Y6GN89-F1
#
_entry.id   AF-A0A4Y6GN89-F1
#
_cell.length_a   1.000
_cell.length_b   1.000
_cell.length_c   1.000
_cell.angle_alpha   90.00
_cell.angle_beta   90.00
_cell.angle_gamma   90.00
#
_symmetry.space_group_name_H-M   'P 1'
#
loop_
_entity.id
_entity.type
_entity.pdbx_description
1 polymer ?
#
loop_
_entity_poly.entity_id
_entity_poly.type
_entity_poly.pdbx_seq_one_letter_code
_entity_poly.pdbx_strand_id
1 'polypeptide(L)'
;YEDGAVNTAIDKLREMGDIYEKDGATWFASTKHGDDKDRVIIKSDGNYAYFAADIAYYYDKRHRANNPADVAIYMLGADHHGYIGRMMAMCDAFGDTPGENMQILIGQLVNVMKDGKAVRMSKRAGNVVTLEDLVEAIGVDASRYSLARTDYNTSVDIDLNLLASHSNENPVYYVQYAHARSCNVDRNATDAQINMGDADLSLLDTEADGVVLAALAQWPAALSQAGDVRGPHRVAHYLEDLAAAYH
;
A
#
# COMPACT_ATOMS: atom_id res chain seq x y z
N TYR A 1 -9.06 19.35 -16.30
CA TYR A 1 -9.15 20.82 -16.24
C TYR A 1 -10.47 21.37 -16.82
N GLU A 2 -11.25 20.59 -17.57
CA GLU A 2 -12.48 21.09 -18.23
C GLU A 2 -13.71 21.21 -17.30
N ASP A 3 -13.75 20.50 -16.16
CA ASP A 3 -14.95 20.44 -15.30
C ASP A 3 -15.04 21.55 -14.23
N GLY A 4 -14.22 22.60 -14.30
CA GLY A 4 -14.25 23.70 -13.32
C GLY A 4 -13.81 23.37 -11.89
N ALA A 5 -13.58 22.09 -11.57
CA ALA A 5 -13.16 21.62 -10.23
C ALA A 5 -11.91 22.33 -9.68
N VAL A 6 -10.96 22.66 -10.58
CA VAL A 6 -9.75 23.40 -10.21
C VAL A 6 -10.10 24.82 -9.74
N ASN A 7 -10.98 25.51 -10.45
CA ASN A 7 -11.43 26.84 -10.03
C ASN A 7 -12.15 26.77 -8.68
N THR A 8 -13.05 25.81 -8.49
CA THR A 8 -13.78 25.64 -7.22
C THR A 8 -12.82 25.50 -6.03
N ALA A 9 -11.79 24.66 -6.15
CA ALA A 9 -10.83 24.45 -5.07
C ALA A 9 -9.95 25.69 -4.82
N ILE A 10 -9.52 26.38 -5.89
CA ILE A 10 -8.75 27.63 -5.78
C ILE A 10 -9.59 28.74 -5.14
N ASP A 11 -10.86 28.87 -5.54
CA ASP A 11 -11.79 29.85 -4.99
C ASP A 11 -12.01 29.60 -3.50
N LYS A 12 -12.11 28.33 -3.08
CA LYS A 12 -12.21 27.96 -1.67
C LYS A 12 -10.97 28.36 -0.87
N LEU A 13 -9.77 28.08 -1.37
CA LEU A 13 -8.52 28.54 -0.74
C LEU A 13 -8.43 30.08 -0.71
N ARG A 14 -9.00 30.76 -1.72
CA ARG A 14 -9.05 32.23 -1.75
C ARG A 14 -9.97 32.77 -0.65
N GLU A 15 -11.13 32.15 -0.43
CA GLU A 15 -12.02 32.49 0.68
C GLU A 15 -11.35 32.29 2.06
N MET A 16 -10.50 31.27 2.18
CA MET A 16 -9.72 30.96 3.37
C MET A 16 -8.54 31.92 3.58
N GLY A 17 -8.20 32.73 2.57
CA GLY A 17 -7.15 33.74 2.64
C GLY A 17 -5.75 33.22 2.26
N ASP A 18 -5.67 32.06 1.59
CA ASP A 18 -4.41 31.38 1.26
C ASP A 18 -4.00 31.51 -0.20
N ILE A 19 -4.74 32.31 -0.98
CA ILE A 19 -4.36 32.66 -2.35
C ILE A 19 -3.96 34.13 -2.43
N TYR A 20 -2.85 34.42 -3.12
CA TYR A 20 -2.42 35.78 -3.44
C TYR A 20 -1.85 35.88 -4.86
N GLU A 21 -1.82 37.09 -5.39
CA GLU A 21 -1.24 37.40 -6.71
C GLU A 21 0.15 38.03 -6.53
N LYS A 22 1.13 37.57 -7.31
CA LYS A 22 2.49 38.13 -7.32
C LYS A 22 3.18 37.84 -8.65
N ASP A 23 3.86 38.84 -9.20
CA ASP A 23 4.62 38.76 -10.45
C ASP A 23 3.77 38.25 -11.64
N GLY A 24 2.48 38.61 -11.64
CA GLY A 24 1.51 38.21 -12.66
C GLY A 24 1.02 36.76 -12.56
N ALA A 25 1.40 36.03 -11.50
CA ALA A 25 0.98 34.66 -11.24
C ALA A 25 0.15 34.56 -9.95
N THR A 26 -0.69 33.52 -9.87
CA THR A 26 -1.47 33.17 -8.68
C THR A 26 -0.70 32.15 -7.84
N TRP A 27 -0.54 32.46 -6.56
CA TRP A 27 0.22 31.68 -5.59
C TRP A 27 -0.68 31.18 -4.47
N PHE A 28 -0.45 29.94 -4.06
CA PHE A 28 -0.91 29.38 -2.81
C PHE A 28 0.14 29.63 -1.73
N ALA A 29 -0.27 30.29 -0.64
CA ALA A 29 0.54 30.66 0.52
C ALA A 29 0.88 29.46 1.42
N SER A 30 1.36 28.37 0.82
CA SER A 30 1.62 27.09 1.49
C SER A 30 2.61 27.19 2.67
N THR A 31 3.48 28.21 2.69
CA THR A 31 4.41 28.42 3.82
C THR A 31 3.70 28.72 5.13
N LYS A 32 2.49 29.30 5.09
CA LYS A 32 1.66 29.47 6.29
C LYS A 32 1.28 28.15 6.95
N HIS A 33 1.28 27.07 6.16
CA HIS A 33 0.86 25.72 6.54
C HIS A 33 2.05 24.76 6.63
N GLY A 34 3.28 25.28 6.75
CA GLY A 34 4.49 24.49 7.00
C GLY A 34 5.23 23.97 5.76
N ASP A 35 4.87 24.42 4.56
CA ASP A 35 5.65 24.13 3.34
C ASP A 35 6.97 24.94 3.28
N ASP A 36 7.90 24.52 2.41
CA ASP A 36 9.22 25.15 2.27
C ASP A 36 9.19 26.50 1.52
N LYS A 37 8.25 26.64 0.57
CA LYS A 37 8.01 27.85 -0.21
C LYS A 37 6.61 27.84 -0.79
N ASP A 38 6.06 29.03 -0.99
CA ASP A 38 4.75 29.21 -1.62
C ASP A 38 4.75 28.60 -3.02
N ARG A 39 3.60 28.06 -3.42
CA ARG A 39 3.46 27.31 -4.67
C ARG A 39 2.69 28.13 -5.70
N VAL A 40 3.27 28.31 -6.88
CA VAL A 40 2.54 28.80 -8.04
C VAL A 40 1.48 27.77 -8.42
N ILE A 41 0.23 28.20 -8.53
CA ILE A 41 -0.90 27.35 -8.94
C ILE A 41 -1.46 27.78 -10.30
N ILE A 42 -1.36 29.06 -10.64
CA ILE A 42 -1.60 29.59 -11.99
C ILE A 42 -0.38 30.43 -12.37
N LYS A 43 0.26 30.07 -13.48
CA LYS A 43 1.45 30.74 -13.98
C LYS A 43 1.09 32.09 -14.61
N SER A 44 2.10 32.93 -14.85
CA SER A 44 1.92 34.25 -15.46
C SER A 44 1.41 34.23 -16.90
N ASP A 45 1.49 33.08 -17.57
CA ASP A 45 0.91 32.85 -18.91
C ASP A 45 -0.57 32.41 -18.84
N GLY A 46 -1.16 32.34 -17.64
CA GLY A 46 -2.54 31.91 -17.39
C GLY A 46 -2.73 30.39 -17.30
N ASN A 47 -1.69 29.59 -17.53
CA ASN A 47 -1.80 28.13 -17.46
C ASN A 47 -1.68 27.62 -16.02
N TYR A 48 -2.45 26.58 -15.68
CA TYR A 48 -2.32 25.89 -14.39
C TYR A 48 -0.94 25.24 -14.22
N ALA A 49 -0.43 25.30 -12.99
CA ALA A 49 0.68 24.46 -12.57
C ALA A 49 0.18 23.05 -12.22
N TYR A 50 1.06 22.04 -12.25
CA TYR A 50 0.69 20.66 -11.88
C TYR A 50 0.04 20.57 -10.49
N PHE A 51 0.53 21.38 -9.55
CA PHE A 51 0.00 21.39 -8.18
C PHE A 51 -1.45 21.88 -8.08
N ALA A 52 -1.95 22.64 -9.05
CA ALA A 52 -3.36 23.04 -9.08
C ALA A 52 -4.30 21.84 -9.29
N ALA A 53 -3.85 20.82 -10.03
CA ALA A 53 -4.61 19.58 -10.15
C ALA A 53 -4.64 18.79 -8.83
N ASP A 54 -3.53 18.78 -8.08
CA ASP A 54 -3.47 18.12 -6.76
C ASP A 54 -4.41 18.78 -5.75
N ILE A 55 -4.46 20.12 -5.75
CA ILE A 55 -5.41 20.93 -4.96
C ILE A 55 -6.85 20.56 -5.28
N ALA A 56 -7.20 20.53 -6.57
CA ALA A 56 -8.54 20.17 -7.00
C ALA A 56 -8.90 18.72 -6.63
N TYR A 57 -7.95 17.81 -6.82
CA TYR A 57 -8.13 16.39 -6.56
C TYR A 57 -8.36 16.10 -5.08
N TYR A 58 -7.56 16.70 -4.21
CA TYR A 58 -7.73 16.53 -2.77
C TYR A 58 -9.04 17.15 -2.28
N TYR A 59 -9.35 18.38 -2.73
CA TYR A 59 -10.61 19.04 -2.37
C TYR A 59 -11.83 18.19 -2.78
N ASP A 60 -11.85 17.68 -4.02
CA ASP A 60 -12.90 16.76 -4.48
C ASP A 60 -12.98 15.50 -3.62
N LYS A 61 -11.85 14.84 -3.34
CA LYS A 61 -11.83 13.62 -2.51
C LYS A 61 -12.47 13.81 -1.15
N ARG A 62 -12.25 14.96 -0.53
CA ARG A 62 -12.77 15.31 0.80
C ARG A 62 -14.21 15.84 0.78
N HIS A 63 -14.62 16.52 -0.29
CA HIS A 63 -15.87 17.31 -0.29
C HIS A 63 -16.88 16.91 -1.37
N ARG A 64 -16.61 15.90 -2.20
CA ARG A 64 -17.56 15.41 -3.20
C ARG A 64 -18.86 14.95 -2.56
N ALA A 65 -19.98 15.22 -3.25
CA ALA A 65 -21.32 14.94 -2.74
C ALA A 65 -21.58 13.45 -2.47
N ASN A 66 -20.97 12.56 -3.26
CA ASN A 66 -21.15 11.13 -3.15
C ASN A 66 -19.89 10.48 -2.58
N ASN A 67 -20.01 9.87 -1.40
CA ASN A 67 -18.95 9.12 -0.72
C ASN A 67 -17.65 9.95 -0.53
N PRO A 68 -17.71 11.10 0.18
CA PRO A 68 -16.49 11.83 0.55
C PRO A 68 -15.59 10.92 1.39
N ALA A 69 -14.28 11.01 1.17
CA ALA A 69 -13.31 10.18 1.88
C ALA A 69 -12.96 10.84 3.22
N ASP A 70 -13.21 10.21 4.36
CA ASP A 70 -12.77 10.71 5.68
C ASP A 70 -11.25 10.84 5.79
N VAL A 71 -10.55 9.91 5.13
CA VAL A 71 -9.10 9.83 5.03
C VAL A 71 -8.69 9.59 3.59
N ALA A 72 -7.84 10.45 3.05
CA ALA A 72 -7.21 10.30 1.74
C ALA A 72 -5.78 9.75 1.91
N ILE A 73 -5.56 8.51 1.47
CA ILE A 73 -4.25 7.84 1.54
C ILE A 73 -3.60 7.87 0.15
N TYR A 74 -2.39 8.43 0.07
CA TYR A 74 -1.58 8.51 -1.13
C TYR A 74 -0.37 7.60 -0.99
N MET A 75 -0.13 6.75 -1.99
CA MET A 75 1.10 5.97 -2.11
C MET A 75 1.98 6.62 -3.18
N LEU A 76 3.11 7.18 -2.80
CA LEU A 76 4.06 7.83 -3.71
C LEU A 76 5.39 7.06 -3.73
N GLY A 77 6.17 7.24 -4.80
CA GLY A 77 7.53 6.70 -4.88
C GLY A 77 8.53 7.52 -4.06
N ALA A 78 9.66 6.91 -3.71
CA ALA A 78 10.75 7.56 -2.97
C ALA A 78 11.29 8.84 -3.63
N ASP A 79 11.15 8.98 -4.95
CA ASP A 79 11.50 10.18 -5.72
C ASP A 79 10.57 11.39 -5.45
N HIS A 80 9.44 11.18 -4.79
CA HIS A 80 8.44 12.21 -4.46
C HIS A 80 8.52 12.70 -3.00
N HIS A 81 9.59 12.41 -2.25
CA HIS A 81 9.76 12.92 -0.88
C HIS A 81 9.62 14.45 -0.77
N GLY A 82 10.19 15.20 -1.72
CA GLY A 82 10.09 16.66 -1.75
C GLY A 82 8.67 17.20 -2.04
N TYR A 83 7.73 16.32 -2.39
CA TYR A 83 6.32 16.65 -2.62
C TYR A 83 5.47 16.56 -1.34
N ILE A 84 5.98 15.96 -0.26
CA ILE A 84 5.21 15.75 0.97
C ILE A 84 4.82 17.08 1.61
N GLY A 85 5.77 18.00 1.76
CA GLY A 85 5.54 19.28 2.46
C GLY A 85 4.38 20.07 1.87
N ARG A 86 4.34 20.22 0.54
CA ARG A 86 3.25 20.96 -0.13
C ARG A 86 1.89 20.28 -0.01
N MET A 87 1.86 18.95 -0.05
CA MET A 87 0.62 18.19 0.05
C MET A 87 0.05 18.29 1.47
N MET A 88 0.91 18.18 2.49
CA MET A 88 0.52 18.36 3.88
C MET A 88 0.07 19.80 4.16
N ALA A 89 0.74 20.79 3.59
CA ALA A 89 0.32 22.20 3.67
C ALA A 89 -1.06 22.45 3.02
N MET A 90 -1.33 21.80 1.88
CA MET A 90 -2.63 21.85 1.22
C MET A 90 -3.73 21.20 2.06
N CYS A 91 -3.44 20.08 2.72
CA CYS A 91 -4.36 19.44 3.67
C CYS A 91 -4.75 20.41 4.78
N ASP A 92 -3.76 21.00 5.45
CA ASP A 92 -3.97 21.96 6.54
C ASP A 92 -4.72 23.22 6.08
N ALA A 93 -4.43 23.74 4.89
CA ALA A 93 -5.11 24.91 4.33
C ALA A 93 -6.61 24.70 4.08
N PHE A 94 -7.03 23.48 3.79
CA PHE A 94 -8.47 23.15 3.71
C PHE A 94 -9.12 22.91 5.08
N GLY A 95 -8.38 23.07 6.18
CA GLY A 95 -8.85 22.86 7.55
C GLY A 95 -8.84 21.39 7.99
N ASP A 96 -8.20 20.51 7.21
CA ASP A 96 -8.03 19.09 7.51
C ASP A 96 -6.70 18.83 8.24
N THR A 97 -6.61 17.75 9.03
CA THR A 97 -5.42 17.44 9.83
C THR A 97 -4.41 16.58 9.05
N PRO A 98 -3.18 17.07 8.75
CA PRO A 98 -2.15 16.29 8.08
C PRO A 98 -1.75 15.06 8.89
N GLY A 99 -1.60 13.91 8.24
CA GLY A 99 -1.34 12.62 8.89
C GLY A 99 -2.61 11.90 9.37
N GLU A 100 -3.75 12.59 9.49
CA GLU A 100 -5.04 12.00 9.86
C GLU A 100 -5.97 11.97 8.64
N ASN A 101 -6.40 13.13 8.14
CA ASN A 101 -7.29 13.24 6.97
C ASN A 101 -6.55 13.07 5.65
N MET A 102 -5.25 13.40 5.60
CA MET A 102 -4.36 13.05 4.48
C MET A 102 -3.17 12.26 5.00
N GLN A 103 -2.98 11.05 4.46
CA GLN A 103 -1.82 10.20 4.75
C GLN A 103 -1.00 10.03 3.48
N ILE A 104 0.31 10.25 3.56
CA ILE A 104 1.24 9.96 2.45
C ILE A 104 2.17 8.84 2.88
N LEU A 105 2.11 7.73 2.16
CA LEU A 105 2.99 6.57 2.29
C LEU A 105 4.03 6.65 1.17
N ILE A 106 5.29 6.39 1.50
CA ILE A 106 6.39 6.43 0.53
C ILE A 106 6.95 5.04 0.28
N GLY A 107 6.65 4.50 -0.90
CA GLY A 107 7.21 3.25 -1.40
C GLY A 107 8.67 3.42 -1.80
N GLN A 108 9.53 2.55 -1.28
CA GLN A 108 10.94 2.47 -1.68
C GLN A 108 11.13 1.67 -2.97
N LEU A 109 12.36 1.70 -3.48
CA LEU A 109 12.70 1.03 -4.73
C LEU A 109 12.68 -0.49 -4.58
N VAL A 110 12.13 -1.14 -5.60
CA VAL A 110 12.13 -2.60 -5.76
C VAL A 110 13.17 -2.96 -6.82
N ASN A 111 14.08 -3.87 -6.47
CA ASN A 111 15.00 -4.48 -7.42
C ASN A 111 14.54 -5.89 -7.76
N VAL A 112 14.76 -6.31 -9.00
CA VAL A 112 14.51 -7.70 -9.42
C VAL A 112 15.85 -8.39 -9.60
N MET A 113 15.99 -9.55 -8.97
CA MET A 113 17.20 -10.36 -8.93
C MET A 113 16.96 -11.70 -9.63
N LYS A 114 17.95 -12.14 -10.40
CA LYS A 114 17.98 -13.48 -11.00
C LYS A 114 19.39 -14.03 -10.93
N ASP A 115 19.53 -15.27 -10.47
CA ASP A 115 20.84 -15.94 -10.30
C ASP A 115 21.83 -15.09 -9.46
N GLY A 116 21.33 -14.44 -8.40
CA GLY A 116 22.12 -13.58 -7.52
C GLY A 116 22.60 -12.26 -8.15
N LYS A 117 22.09 -11.90 -9.34
CA LYS A 117 22.45 -10.66 -10.05
C LYS A 117 21.23 -9.80 -10.27
N ALA A 118 21.41 -8.49 -10.10
CA ALA A 118 20.40 -7.51 -10.47
C ALA A 118 20.09 -7.63 -11.96
N VAL A 119 18.81 -7.83 -12.27
CA VAL A 119 18.31 -7.79 -13.63
C VAL A 119 18.40 -6.33 -14.09
N ARG A 120 19.39 -6.00 -14.93
CA ARG A 120 19.62 -4.62 -15.37
C ARG A 120 18.48 -4.13 -16.26
N MET A 121 17.71 -3.18 -15.72
CA MET A 121 16.77 -2.33 -16.44
C MET A 121 17.55 -1.37 -17.36
N SER A 122 17.51 -1.57 -18.68
CA SER A 122 18.35 -0.81 -19.61
C SER A 122 17.52 0.13 -20.50
N LYS A 123 17.58 1.44 -20.19
CA LYS A 123 17.24 2.51 -21.16
C LYS A 123 18.39 2.64 -22.16
N ARG A 124 18.34 1.83 -23.22
CA ARG A 124 18.85 2.12 -24.59
C ARG A 124 18.63 0.97 -25.60
N ALA A 125 18.04 -0.14 -25.19
CA ALA A 125 17.53 -1.17 -26.10
C ALA A 125 16.42 -1.99 -25.39
N GLY A 126 15.15 -1.68 -25.67
CA GLY A 126 14.03 -2.64 -25.59
C GLY A 126 13.64 -3.36 -24.29
N ASN A 127 14.42 -3.33 -23.20
CA ASN A 127 14.17 -4.17 -22.01
C ASN A 127 13.96 -3.33 -20.74
N VAL A 128 12.75 -2.81 -20.58
CA VAL A 128 12.20 -2.43 -19.26
C VAL A 128 11.56 -3.68 -18.70
N VAL A 129 11.96 -4.14 -17.51
CA VAL A 129 11.23 -5.19 -16.81
C VAL A 129 9.94 -4.56 -16.33
N THR A 130 8.82 -4.98 -16.91
CA THR A 130 7.51 -4.48 -16.51
C THR A 130 6.92 -5.33 -15.39
N LEU A 131 5.81 -4.88 -14.81
CA LEU A 131 5.06 -5.70 -13.88
C LEU A 131 4.55 -6.98 -14.57
N GLU A 132 4.22 -6.89 -15.86
CA GLU A 132 3.85 -8.05 -16.68
C GLU A 132 4.99 -9.06 -16.78
N ASP A 133 6.23 -8.64 -17.00
CA ASP A 133 7.39 -9.55 -17.05
C ASP A 133 7.59 -10.28 -15.72
N LEU A 134 7.39 -9.59 -14.59
CA LEU A 134 7.44 -10.20 -13.26
C LEU A 134 6.34 -11.26 -13.11
N VAL A 135 5.10 -10.91 -13.46
CA VAL A 135 3.94 -11.82 -13.40
C VAL A 135 4.12 -13.03 -14.33
N GLU A 136 4.69 -12.85 -15.52
CA GLU A 136 4.98 -13.96 -16.44
C GLU A 136 6.03 -14.91 -15.85
N ALA A 137 7.05 -14.37 -15.16
CA ALA A 137 8.13 -15.17 -14.61
C ALA A 137 7.74 -16.01 -13.39
N ILE A 138 6.91 -15.47 -12.47
CA ILE A 138 6.63 -16.11 -11.17
C ILE A 138 5.13 -16.30 -10.87
N GLY A 139 4.25 -15.81 -11.74
CA GLY A 139 2.79 -15.87 -11.55
C GLY A 139 2.23 -14.71 -10.72
N VAL A 140 0.93 -14.45 -10.89
CA VAL A 140 0.24 -13.31 -10.26
C VAL A 140 0.27 -13.37 -8.75
N ASP A 141 0.12 -14.55 -8.16
CA ASP A 141 0.06 -14.72 -6.71
C ASP A 141 1.43 -14.45 -6.07
N ALA A 142 2.50 -15.00 -6.64
CA ALA A 142 3.85 -14.75 -6.15
C ALA A 142 4.26 -13.29 -6.31
N SER A 143 3.90 -12.64 -7.42
CA SER A 143 4.13 -11.21 -7.63
C SER A 143 3.39 -10.34 -6.61
N ARG A 144 2.10 -10.61 -6.39
CA ARG A 144 1.30 -9.83 -5.42
C ARG A 144 1.77 -10.07 -4.00
N TYR A 145 2.03 -11.32 -3.63
CA TYR A 145 2.42 -11.70 -2.29
C TYR A 145 3.83 -11.18 -1.97
N SER A 146 4.80 -11.26 -2.88
CA SER A 146 6.17 -10.75 -2.67
C SER A 146 6.22 -9.23 -2.44
N LEU A 147 5.35 -8.46 -3.11
CA LEU A 147 5.20 -7.03 -2.84
C LEU A 147 4.45 -6.77 -1.53
N ALA A 148 3.35 -7.49 -1.29
CA ALA A 148 2.51 -7.28 -0.11
C ALA A 148 3.21 -7.68 1.19
N ARG A 149 4.10 -8.69 1.17
CA ARG A 149 4.86 -9.17 2.33
C ARG A 149 5.99 -8.24 2.76
N THR A 150 6.26 -7.19 2.00
CA THR A 150 7.37 -6.27 2.29
C THR A 150 6.80 -4.96 2.83
N ASP A 151 7.44 -4.40 3.86
CA ASP A 151 7.18 -3.03 4.26
C ASP A 151 7.47 -2.09 3.07
N TYR A 152 6.47 -1.26 2.72
CA TYR A 152 6.60 -0.30 1.62
C TYR A 152 7.76 0.67 1.84
N ASN A 153 8.14 0.94 3.10
CA ASN A 153 9.21 1.88 3.42
C ASN A 153 10.61 1.23 3.43
N THR A 154 10.74 0.00 2.92
CA THR A 154 12.02 -0.71 2.82
C THR A 154 12.33 -1.08 1.38
N SER A 155 13.56 -0.85 0.93
CA SER A 155 14.01 -1.33 -0.37
C SER A 155 14.06 -2.86 -0.36
N VAL A 156 13.58 -3.49 -1.43
CA VAL A 156 13.48 -4.96 -1.50
C VAL A 156 14.06 -5.52 -2.79
N ASP A 157 14.76 -6.63 -2.64
CA ASP A 157 15.27 -7.45 -3.73
C ASP A 157 14.33 -8.65 -3.93
N ILE A 158 13.65 -8.69 -5.06
CA ILE A 158 12.77 -9.81 -5.46
C ILE A 158 13.61 -10.84 -6.20
N ASP A 159 13.84 -12.00 -5.57
CA ASP A 159 14.53 -13.13 -6.20
C ASP A 159 13.55 -13.99 -7.02
N LEU A 160 13.69 -13.93 -8.35
CA LEU A 160 12.83 -14.67 -9.27
C LEU A 160 12.99 -16.19 -9.15
N ASN A 161 14.19 -16.68 -8.88
CA ASN A 161 14.43 -18.12 -8.76
C ASN A 161 13.80 -18.67 -7.48
N LEU A 162 13.92 -17.92 -6.38
CA LEU A 162 13.28 -18.28 -5.12
C LEU A 162 11.77 -18.37 -5.28
N LEU A 163 11.15 -17.31 -5.84
CA LEU A 163 9.69 -17.22 -5.98
C LEU A 163 9.10 -18.19 -7.02
N ALA A 164 9.91 -18.63 -8.00
CA ALA A 164 9.52 -19.70 -8.92
C ALA A 164 9.71 -21.12 -8.34
N SER A 165 10.41 -21.26 -7.22
CA SER A 165 10.72 -22.58 -6.63
C SER A 165 9.55 -23.15 -5.82
N HIS A 166 9.39 -24.47 -5.86
CA HIS A 166 8.51 -25.21 -4.95
C HIS A 166 9.30 -25.72 -3.74
N SER A 167 9.83 -24.78 -2.95
CA SER A 167 10.64 -25.06 -1.77
C SER A 167 10.07 -24.38 -0.54
N ASN A 168 10.41 -24.89 0.64
CA ASN A 168 10.00 -24.25 1.91
C ASN A 168 10.69 -22.90 2.15
N GLU A 169 11.76 -22.59 1.40
CA GLU A 169 12.40 -21.27 1.43
C GLU A 169 11.57 -20.21 0.67
N ASN A 170 10.69 -20.63 -0.26
CA ASN A 170 9.76 -19.74 -0.94
C ASN A 170 8.54 -19.49 -0.04
N PRO A 171 8.36 -18.29 0.51
CA PRO A 171 7.29 -18.04 1.46
C PRO A 171 5.89 -18.10 0.82
N VAL A 172 5.79 -17.80 -0.47
CA VAL A 172 4.52 -17.91 -1.21
C VAL A 172 4.10 -19.37 -1.27
N TYR A 173 5.02 -20.22 -1.74
CA TYR A 173 4.79 -21.65 -1.85
C TYR A 173 4.50 -22.27 -0.48
N TYR A 174 5.23 -21.85 0.55
CA TYR A 174 5.08 -22.37 1.91
C TYR A 174 3.67 -22.17 2.45
N VAL A 175 3.12 -20.95 2.37
CA VAL A 175 1.75 -20.65 2.81
C VAL A 175 0.71 -21.37 1.93
N GLN A 176 0.91 -21.40 0.61
CA GLN A 176 0.01 -22.12 -0.29
C GLN A 176 0.00 -23.63 -0.02
N TYR A 177 1.15 -24.20 0.32
CA TYR A 177 1.30 -25.62 0.64
C TYR A 177 0.61 -25.97 1.96
N ALA A 178 0.76 -25.13 2.99
CA ALA A 178 0.04 -25.28 4.25
C ALA A 178 -1.48 -25.27 4.04
N HIS A 179 -1.98 -24.31 3.27
CA HIS A 179 -3.40 -24.24 2.88
C HIS A 179 -3.86 -25.50 2.13
N ALA A 180 -3.11 -25.94 1.11
CA ALA A 180 -3.44 -27.13 0.33
C ALA A 180 -3.51 -28.39 1.19
N ARG A 181 -2.60 -28.53 2.18
CA ARG A 181 -2.62 -29.63 3.14
C ARG A 181 -3.82 -29.56 4.07
N SER A 182 -4.17 -28.40 4.60
CA SER A 182 -5.37 -28.21 5.41
C SER A 182 -6.63 -28.62 4.64
N CYS A 183 -6.81 -28.12 3.42
CA CYS A 183 -7.96 -28.51 2.58
C CYS A 183 -7.97 -30.01 2.26
N ASN A 184 -6.80 -30.66 2.19
CA ASN A 184 -6.74 -32.10 1.99
C ASN A 184 -7.18 -32.88 3.22
N VAL A 185 -6.87 -32.40 4.42
CA VAL A 185 -7.39 -32.96 5.68
C VAL A 185 -8.92 -32.85 5.70
N ASP A 186 -9.50 -31.71 5.32
CA ASP A 186 -10.96 -31.53 5.25
C ASP A 186 -11.64 -32.49 4.28
N ARG A 187 -11.03 -32.69 3.09
CA ARG A 187 -11.52 -33.68 2.11
C ARG A 187 -11.47 -35.09 2.67
N ASN A 188 -10.34 -35.48 3.26
CA ASN A 188 -10.19 -36.81 3.86
C ASN A 188 -11.18 -37.04 5.00
N ALA A 189 -11.43 -36.03 5.84
CA ALA A 189 -12.42 -36.09 6.90
C ALA A 189 -13.83 -36.30 6.32
N THR A 190 -14.16 -35.58 5.25
CA THR A 190 -15.43 -35.74 4.52
C THR A 190 -15.58 -37.15 3.95
N ASP A 191 -14.55 -37.68 3.27
CA ASP A 191 -14.56 -39.02 2.68
C ASP A 191 -14.66 -40.12 3.76
N ALA A 192 -14.06 -39.89 4.93
CA ALA A 192 -14.16 -40.76 6.10
C ALA A 192 -15.45 -40.54 6.92
N GLN A 193 -16.34 -39.64 6.48
CA GLN A 193 -17.58 -39.26 7.17
C GLN A 193 -17.37 -38.76 8.61
N ILE A 194 -16.22 -38.15 8.88
CA ILE A 194 -15.90 -37.50 10.16
C ILE A 194 -16.57 -36.13 10.19
N ASN A 195 -17.29 -35.84 11.27
CA ASN A 195 -17.91 -34.54 11.51
C ASN A 195 -17.39 -33.91 12.81
N MET A 196 -17.42 -32.58 12.89
CA MET A 196 -16.95 -31.81 14.04
C MET A 196 -18.03 -31.55 15.11
N GLY A 197 -19.27 -32.03 14.90
CA GLY A 197 -20.43 -31.62 15.71
C GLY A 197 -20.33 -32.05 17.17
N ASP A 198 -19.89 -33.29 17.41
CA ASP A 198 -19.73 -33.88 18.75
C ASP A 198 -18.25 -34.04 19.13
N ALA A 199 -17.36 -33.27 18.52
CA ALA A 199 -15.92 -33.38 18.78
C ALA A 199 -15.59 -32.99 20.23
N ASP A 200 -14.88 -33.86 20.94
CA ASP A 200 -14.36 -33.56 22.27
C ASP A 200 -13.11 -32.68 22.15
N LEU A 201 -13.30 -31.36 22.24
CA LEU A 201 -12.21 -30.39 22.15
C LEU A 201 -11.22 -30.47 23.31
N SER A 202 -11.54 -31.20 24.40
CA SER A 202 -10.59 -31.41 25.49
C SER A 202 -9.40 -32.30 25.09
N LEU A 203 -9.50 -32.98 23.94
CA LEU A 203 -8.42 -33.76 23.34
C LEU A 203 -7.34 -32.91 22.65
N LEU A 204 -7.53 -31.59 22.52
CA LEU A 204 -6.52 -30.65 22.06
C LEU A 204 -5.60 -30.25 23.23
N ASP A 205 -4.94 -31.24 23.84
CA ASP A 205 -4.20 -31.10 25.10
C ASP A 205 -2.68 -31.22 24.94
N THR A 206 -2.19 -31.31 23.71
CA THR A 206 -0.76 -31.38 23.43
C THR A 206 -0.14 -29.98 23.36
N GLU A 207 1.19 -29.92 23.53
CA GLU A 207 1.94 -28.67 23.34
C GLU A 207 1.77 -28.13 21.90
N ALA A 208 1.73 -29.02 20.90
CA ALA A 208 1.53 -28.64 19.50
C ALA A 208 0.15 -28.02 19.26
N ASP A 209 -0.91 -28.57 19.87
CA ASP A 209 -2.26 -27.98 19.80
C ASP A 209 -2.26 -26.56 20.38
N GLY A 210 -1.63 -26.40 21.55
CA GLY A 210 -1.50 -25.09 22.20
C GLY A 210 -0.81 -24.05 21.32
N VAL A 211 0.24 -24.44 20.59
CA VAL A 211 0.97 -23.54 19.68
C VAL A 211 0.07 -23.08 18.53
N VAL A 212 -0.65 -23.99 17.85
CA VAL A 212 -1.53 -23.63 16.74
C VAL A 212 -2.73 -22.80 17.20
N LEU A 213 -3.36 -23.19 18.32
CA LEU A 213 -4.50 -22.46 18.89
C LEU A 213 -4.11 -21.04 19.30
N ALA A 214 -2.94 -20.87 19.92
CA ALA A 214 -2.42 -19.56 20.28
C ALA A 214 -2.18 -18.69 19.03
N ALA A 215 -1.60 -19.25 17.97
CA ALA A 215 -1.37 -18.55 16.71
C ALA A 215 -2.71 -18.10 16.08
N LEU A 216 -3.69 -19.00 15.96
CA LEU A 216 -5.02 -18.70 15.42
C LEU A 216 -5.73 -17.59 16.22
N ALA A 217 -5.61 -17.61 17.55
CA ALA A 217 -6.21 -16.60 18.42
C ALA A 217 -5.65 -15.19 18.20
N GLN A 218 -4.43 -15.04 17.64
CA GLN A 218 -3.86 -13.73 17.33
C GLN A 218 -4.46 -13.06 16.09
N TRP A 219 -5.17 -13.80 15.23
CA TRP A 219 -5.63 -13.28 13.94
C TRP A 219 -6.38 -11.93 14.01
N PRO A 220 -7.38 -11.75 14.88
CA PRO A 220 -8.13 -10.50 14.90
C PRO A 220 -7.26 -9.29 15.25
N ALA A 221 -6.33 -9.46 16.19
CA ALA A 221 -5.40 -8.42 16.60
C ALA A 221 -4.38 -8.12 15.50
N ALA A 222 -3.81 -9.15 14.89
CA ALA A 222 -2.86 -9.00 13.78
C ALA A 222 -3.48 -8.26 12.58
N LEU A 223 -4.72 -8.62 12.22
CA LEU A 223 -5.45 -7.97 11.14
C LEU A 223 -5.78 -6.51 11.45
N SER A 224 -6.29 -6.23 12.66
CA SER A 224 -6.58 -4.85 13.09
C SER A 224 -5.32 -3.99 13.04
N GLN A 225 -4.23 -4.49 13.63
CA GLN A 225 -2.98 -3.75 13.68
C GLN A 225 -2.40 -3.50 12.28
N ALA A 226 -2.45 -4.49 11.38
CA ALA A 226 -2.05 -4.32 9.99
C ALA A 226 -2.86 -3.22 9.28
N GLY A 227 -4.16 -3.17 9.55
CA GLY A 227 -5.04 -2.10 9.09
C GLY A 227 -4.62 -0.74 9.64
N ASP A 228 -4.49 -0.61 10.96
CA ASP A 228 -4.18 0.64 11.66
C ASP A 228 -2.89 1.29 11.17
N VAL A 229 -1.82 0.51 11.00
CA VAL A 229 -0.52 1.03 10.56
C VAL A 229 -0.32 0.97 9.04
N ARG A 230 -1.35 0.61 8.26
CA ARG A 230 -1.27 0.46 6.80
C ARG A 230 -0.15 -0.52 6.36
N GLY A 231 0.05 -1.57 7.14
CA GLY A 231 1.13 -2.55 6.96
C GLY A 231 0.61 -3.91 6.50
N PRO A 232 0.24 -4.09 5.21
CA PRO A 232 -0.27 -5.37 4.70
C PRO A 232 0.74 -6.52 4.86
N HIS A 233 2.04 -6.22 4.93
CA HIS A 233 3.09 -7.20 5.18
C HIS A 233 2.91 -7.98 6.48
N ARG A 234 2.27 -7.38 7.48
CA ARG A 234 1.98 -8.05 8.75
C ARG A 234 0.99 -9.19 8.60
N VAL A 235 0.06 -9.08 7.65
CA VAL A 235 -0.86 -10.18 7.30
C VAL A 235 -0.08 -11.32 6.66
N ALA A 236 0.84 -11.02 5.73
CA ALA A 236 1.67 -12.04 5.10
C ALA A 236 2.53 -12.79 6.14
N HIS A 237 3.24 -12.06 7.00
CA HIS A 237 4.07 -12.66 8.05
C HIS A 237 3.25 -13.49 9.05
N TYR A 238 2.06 -13.02 9.45
CA TYR A 238 1.15 -13.82 10.27
C TYR A 238 0.80 -15.16 9.60
N LEU A 239 0.53 -15.17 8.30
CA LEU A 239 0.20 -16.40 7.56
C LEU A 239 1.40 -17.34 7.47
N GLU A 240 2.62 -16.83 7.37
CA GLU A 240 3.84 -17.62 7.38
C GLU A 240 4.11 -18.25 8.74
N ASP A 241 3.97 -17.46 9.82
CA ASP A 241 4.10 -17.95 11.18
C ASP A 241 3.04 -19.00 11.50
N LEU A 242 1.79 -18.79 11.03
CA LEU A 242 0.71 -19.77 11.17
C LEU A 242 0.99 -21.04 10.37
N ALA A 243 1.49 -20.92 9.14
CA ALA A 243 1.88 -22.08 8.33
C ALA A 243 3.00 -22.88 9.01
N ALA A 244 3.97 -22.20 9.62
CA ALA A 244 5.04 -22.82 10.39
C ALA A 244 4.53 -23.51 11.67
N ALA A 245 3.62 -22.88 12.40
CA ALA A 245 2.97 -23.47 13.57
C ALA A 245 2.16 -24.72 13.23
N TYR A 246 1.56 -24.76 12.03
CA TYR A 246 0.74 -25.89 11.55
C TYR A 246 1.55 -27.10 11.05
N HIS A 247 2.82 -26.91 10.65
CA HIS A 247 3.66 -27.95 10.04
C HIS A 247 4.50 -28.73 11.04
#